data_AF-R9AZL7-F1
#
_entry.id   AF-R9AZL7-F1
#
_cell.length_a   1.000
_cell.length_b   1.000
_cell.length_c   1.000
_cell.angle_alpha   90.00
_cell.angle_beta   90.00
_cell.angle_gamma   90.00
#
_symmetry.space_group_name_H-M   'P 1'
#
loop_
_entity.id
_entity.type
_entity.pdbx_description
1 polymer ?
#
loop_
_entity_poly.entity_id
_entity_poly.type
_entity_poly.pdbx_seq_one_letter_code
_entity_poly.pdbx_strand_id
1 'polypeptide(L)'
;MIKSIFRLSLRMDTGFVQSLIKLCGLNWAAPDYSTLCRRQKHIDIAISYQKSRDGLHLLVDSTDLKFLGEGEWKRKKHQPEYRRQWRKLHIGIDAATLQIRAVQLTTNNVSDSQVLGDLLDQIPSDERIDSVYTDMEI
;
A
#
# COMPACT_ATOMS: atom_id res chain seq x y z
N MET A 1 -5.78 -0.32 -12.11
CA MET A 1 -7.22 -0.42 -11.80
C MET A 1 -7.74 -1.85 -11.97
N ILE A 2 -7.61 -2.50 -13.14
CA ILE A 2 -8.08 -3.89 -13.39
C ILE A 2 -7.51 -4.89 -12.36
N LYS A 3 -6.19 -4.98 -12.24
CA LYS A 3 -5.50 -5.76 -11.19
C LYS A 3 -6.13 -5.61 -9.80
N SER A 4 -6.41 -4.38 -9.37
CA SER A 4 -6.92 -4.08 -8.03
C SER A 4 -8.40 -4.47 -7.87
N ILE A 5 -9.24 -4.18 -8.87
CA ILE A 5 -10.67 -4.50 -8.84
C ILE A 5 -10.89 -6.02 -8.85
N PHE A 6 -10.18 -6.74 -9.73
CA PHE A 6 -10.34 -8.18 -9.90
C PHE A 6 -9.37 -9.01 -9.04
N ARG A 7 -8.54 -8.36 -8.21
CA ARG A 7 -7.53 -9.00 -7.34
C ARG A 7 -6.61 -9.97 -8.09
N LEU A 8 -6.24 -9.64 -9.33
CA LEU A 8 -5.41 -10.49 -10.19
C LEU A 8 -3.92 -10.34 -9.89
N SER A 9 -3.16 -11.41 -10.09
CA SER A 9 -1.70 -11.28 -10.22
C SER A 9 -1.34 -10.59 -11.53
N LEU A 10 -0.15 -9.98 -11.64
CA LEU A 10 0.27 -9.28 -12.86
C LEU A 10 0.23 -10.16 -14.12
N ARG A 11 0.55 -11.46 -14.02
CA ARG A 11 0.47 -12.38 -15.16
C ARG A 11 -0.96 -12.69 -15.57
N MET A 12 -1.86 -12.85 -14.59
CA MET A 12 -3.28 -13.05 -14.85
C MET A 12 -3.89 -11.78 -15.47
N ASP A 13 -3.50 -10.59 -15.00
CA ASP A 13 -3.95 -9.31 -15.53
C ASP A 13 -3.56 -9.15 -17.01
N THR A 14 -2.34 -9.52 -17.40
CA THR A 14 -1.94 -9.55 -18.82
C THR A 14 -2.85 -10.45 -19.66
N GLY A 15 -3.08 -11.71 -19.26
CA GLY A 15 -3.94 -12.63 -20.01
C GLY A 15 -5.41 -12.21 -20.03
N PHE A 16 -5.89 -11.61 -18.94
CA PHE A 16 -7.23 -11.05 -18.84
C PHE A 16 -7.43 -9.90 -19.82
N VAL A 17 -6.51 -8.94 -19.85
CA VAL A 17 -6.55 -7.80 -20.80
C VAL A 17 -6.43 -8.28 -22.25
N GLN A 18 -5.56 -9.26 -22.53
CA GLN A 18 -5.48 -9.88 -23.86
C GLN A 18 -6.83 -10.48 -24.30
N SER A 19 -7.51 -11.17 -23.39
CA SER A 19 -8.80 -11.79 -23.66
C SER A 19 -9.89 -10.74 -23.93
N LEU A 20 -9.89 -9.64 -23.17
CA LEU A 20 -10.82 -8.53 -23.39
C LEU A 20 -10.59 -7.84 -24.74
N ILE A 21 -9.35 -7.55 -25.11
CA ILE A 21 -9.01 -6.95 -26.42
C ILE A 21 -9.53 -7.83 -27.56
N LYS A 22 -9.29 -9.15 -27.47
CA LYS A 22 -9.77 -10.12 -28.45
C LYS A 22 -11.30 -10.15 -28.53
N LEU A 23 -11.97 -10.15 -27.38
CA LEU A 23 -13.43 -10.17 -27.30
C LEU A 23 -14.06 -8.90 -27.89
N CYS A 24 -13.41 -7.75 -27.72
CA CYS A 24 -13.83 -6.46 -28.28
C CYS A 24 -13.46 -6.29 -29.78
N GLY A 25 -12.78 -7.25 -30.41
CA GLY A 25 -12.36 -7.16 -31.81
C GLY A 25 -11.30 -6.08 -32.07
N LEU A 26 -10.54 -5.68 -31.05
CA LEU A 26 -9.55 -4.61 -31.14
C LEU A 26 -8.20 -5.16 -31.61
N ASN A 27 -7.49 -4.41 -32.46
CA ASN A 27 -6.15 -4.77 -32.92
C ASN A 27 -5.06 -4.10 -32.07
N TRP A 28 -5.13 -4.27 -30.75
CA TRP A 28 -4.17 -3.71 -29.79
C TRP A 28 -3.35 -4.81 -29.12
N ALA A 29 -2.08 -4.53 -28.82
CA ALA A 29 -1.27 -5.42 -28.00
C ALA A 29 -1.48 -5.11 -26.52
N ALA A 30 -1.75 -6.13 -25.71
CA ALA A 30 -1.73 -5.96 -24.26
C ALA A 30 -0.29 -5.76 -23.76
N PRO A 31 -0.05 -4.86 -22.80
CA PRO A 31 1.26 -4.73 -22.17
C PRO A 31 1.68 -6.04 -21.48
N ASP A 32 2.94 -6.44 -21.66
CA ASP A 32 3.49 -7.63 -21.03
C ASP A 32 3.73 -7.43 -19.52
N TYR A 33 3.98 -8.54 -18.82
CA TYR A 33 4.26 -8.55 -17.38
C TYR A 33 5.35 -7.56 -16.98
N SER A 34 6.44 -7.51 -17.75
CA SER A 34 7.61 -6.68 -17.47
C SER A 34 7.28 -5.19 -17.57
N THR A 35 6.49 -4.81 -18.57
CA THR A 35 6.01 -3.45 -18.78
C THR A 35 5.07 -3.02 -17.65
N LEU A 36 4.10 -3.86 -17.30
CA LEU A 36 3.19 -3.59 -16.17
C LEU A 36 3.94 -3.48 -14.84
N CYS A 37 4.91 -4.37 -14.58
CA CYS A 37 5.72 -4.38 -13.37
C CYS A 37 6.57 -3.12 -13.23
N ARG A 38 7.26 -2.70 -14.30
CA ARG A 38 8.04 -1.45 -14.30
C ARG A 38 7.14 -0.23 -14.11
N ARG A 39 5.99 -0.20 -14.79
CA ARG A 39 5.04 0.91 -14.65
C ARG A 39 4.52 1.05 -13.22
N GLN A 40 4.24 -0.05 -12.52
CA GLN A 40 3.77 -0.02 -11.12
C GLN A 40 4.73 0.69 -10.16
N LYS A 41 6.03 0.73 -10.45
CA LYS A 41 7.01 1.44 -9.62
C LYS A 41 6.87 2.97 -9.66
N HIS A 42 6.22 3.49 -10.70
CA HIS A 42 6.07 4.92 -10.97
C HIS A 42 4.60 5.34 -11.03
N ILE A 43 3.68 4.49 -10.54
CA ILE A 43 2.28 4.88 -10.39
C ILE A 43 2.17 5.61 -9.06
N ASP A 44 1.87 6.90 -9.13
CA ASP A 44 1.47 7.67 -7.97
C ASP A 44 0.09 7.18 -7.52
N ILE A 45 0.00 6.79 -6.25
CA ILE A 45 -1.26 6.37 -5.62
C ILE A 45 -1.78 7.56 -4.83
N ALA A 46 -2.83 8.20 -5.33
CA ALA A 46 -3.57 9.19 -4.57
C ALA A 46 -4.58 8.47 -3.66
N ILE A 47 -4.44 8.66 -2.35
CA ILE A 47 -5.44 8.22 -1.37
C ILE A 47 -6.46 9.35 -1.22
N SER A 48 -7.63 9.17 -1.80
CA SER A 48 -8.71 10.15 -1.70
C SER A 48 -9.42 10.05 -0.36
N TYR A 49 -9.66 11.18 0.28
CA TYR A 49 -10.47 11.32 1.49
C TYR A 49 -11.39 12.54 1.37
N GLN A 50 -12.35 12.62 2.28
CA GLN A 50 -13.19 13.78 2.52
C GLN A 50 -12.70 14.47 3.79
N LYS A 51 -12.57 15.79 3.75
CA LYS A 51 -12.20 16.59 4.91
C LYS A 51 -13.21 16.36 6.03
N SER A 52 -12.71 16.12 7.25
CA SER A 52 -13.58 16.01 8.42
C SER A 52 -14.28 17.35 8.68
N ARG A 53 -15.57 17.29 9.02
CA ARG A 53 -16.36 18.49 9.34
C ARG A 53 -16.07 19.02 10.74
N ASP A 54 -15.86 18.10 11.67
CA ASP A 54 -15.79 18.36 13.11
C ASP A 54 -14.44 17.87 13.65
N GLY A 55 -13.34 18.51 13.22
CA GLY A 55 -11.98 18.14 13.62
C GLY A 55 -11.55 16.72 13.24
N LEU A 56 -10.25 16.46 13.21
CA LEU A 56 -9.71 15.15 12.88
C LEU A 56 -9.34 14.39 14.16
N HIS A 57 -9.96 13.22 14.35
CA HIS A 57 -9.58 12.25 15.36
C HIS A 57 -8.83 11.10 14.68
N LEU A 58 -7.50 11.13 14.74
CA LEU A 58 -6.65 10.17 14.03
C LEU A 58 -6.39 8.93 14.90
N LEU A 59 -6.68 7.75 14.37
CA LEU A 59 -6.23 6.47 14.92
C LEU A 59 -5.03 5.99 14.09
N VAL A 60 -3.92 5.70 14.76
CA VAL A 60 -2.70 5.20 14.12
C VAL A 60 -2.42 3.80 14.65
N ASP A 61 -2.25 2.88 13.71
CA ASP A 61 -1.83 1.51 13.98
C ASP A 61 -0.87 1.05 12.87
N SER A 62 -0.04 0.05 13.18
CA SER A 62 0.85 -0.57 12.20
C SER A 62 0.56 -2.05 12.00
N THR A 63 0.75 -2.48 10.75
CA THR A 63 0.66 -3.89 10.39
C THR A 63 1.95 -4.36 9.73
N ASP A 64 2.41 -5.54 10.13
CA ASP A 64 3.58 -6.18 9.55
C ASP A 64 3.28 -6.72 8.14
N LEU A 65 3.91 -6.12 7.14
CA LEU A 65 3.88 -6.57 5.77
C LEU A 65 5.05 -7.50 5.46
N LYS A 66 4.71 -8.71 5.03
CA LYS A 66 5.68 -9.68 4.54
C LYS A 66 6.06 -9.37 3.09
N PHE A 67 7.34 -9.07 2.84
CA PHE A 67 7.84 -8.87 1.49
C PHE A 67 8.22 -10.22 0.85
N LEU A 68 7.42 -10.66 -0.10
CA LEU A 68 7.68 -11.85 -0.92
C LEU A 68 8.66 -11.50 -2.05
N GLY A 69 9.94 -11.49 -1.72
CA GLY A 69 11.03 -11.22 -2.67
C GLY A 69 11.77 -12.46 -3.13
N GLU A 70 12.89 -12.24 -3.83
CA GLU A 70 13.85 -13.27 -4.25
C GLU A 70 14.23 -14.23 -3.10
N GLY A 71 14.28 -13.72 -1.86
CA GLY A 71 14.57 -14.49 -0.65
C GLY A 71 13.60 -15.64 -0.37
N GLU A 72 12.33 -15.57 -0.76
CA GLU A 72 11.39 -16.69 -0.56
C GLU A 72 11.64 -17.84 -1.55
N TRP A 73 11.90 -17.52 -2.82
CA TRP A 73 12.28 -18.51 -3.84
C TRP A 73 13.67 -19.08 -3.54
N LYS A 74 14.64 -18.22 -3.21
CA LYS A 74 16.00 -18.61 -2.83
C LYS A 74 16.00 -19.45 -1.57
N ARG A 75 15.20 -19.15 -0.54
CA ARG A 75 15.05 -20.02 0.63
C ARG A 75 14.46 -21.38 0.27
N LYS A 76 13.46 -21.42 -0.63
CA LYS A 76 12.87 -22.68 -1.12
C LYS A 76 13.88 -23.52 -1.92
N LYS A 77 14.86 -22.90 -2.57
CA LYS A 77 15.87 -23.55 -3.42
C LYS A 77 17.22 -23.81 -2.75
N HIS A 78 17.66 -22.95 -1.84
CA HIS A 78 19.04 -22.83 -1.34
C HIS A 78 19.13 -22.77 0.20
N GLN A 79 18.09 -23.16 0.95
CA GLN A 79 18.18 -23.33 2.42
C GLN A 79 18.39 -21.98 3.19
N PRO A 80 18.51 -21.95 4.55
CA PRO A 80 18.00 -20.86 5.40
C PRO A 80 18.84 -19.57 5.46
N GLU A 81 19.88 -19.42 4.64
CA GLU A 81 20.71 -18.20 4.60
C GLU A 81 19.95 -16.95 4.14
N TYR A 82 18.78 -17.11 3.51
CA TYR A 82 17.91 -16.00 3.10
C TYR A 82 16.73 -15.80 4.07
N ARG A 83 16.79 -14.72 4.87
CA ARG A 83 15.73 -14.34 5.80
C ARG A 83 14.57 -13.64 5.09
N ARG A 84 13.35 -13.89 5.59
CA ARG A 84 12.15 -13.12 5.21
C ARG A 84 12.36 -11.68 5.62
N GLN A 85 12.11 -10.76 4.69
CA GLN A 85 12.05 -9.35 5.02
C GLN A 85 10.60 -8.99 5.34
N TRP A 86 10.43 -8.33 6.46
CA TRP A 86 9.19 -7.69 6.86
C TRP A 86 9.40 -6.18 6.82
N ARG A 87 8.32 -5.43 6.63
CA ARG A 87 8.25 -3.97 6.80
C ARG A 87 7.00 -3.65 7.62
N LYS A 88 7.02 -2.59 8.41
CA LYS A 88 5.82 -2.08 9.08
C LYS A 88 5.11 -1.08 8.17
N LEU A 89 3.82 -1.29 7.95
CA LEU A 89 2.94 -0.33 7.30
C LEU A 89 2.13 0.37 8.38
N HIS A 90 2.44 1.63 8.65
CA HIS A 90 1.70 2.51 9.56
C HIS A 90 0.57 3.18 8.78
N ILE A 91 -0.64 3.13 9.32
CA ILE A 91 -1.84 3.70 8.70
C ILE A 91 -2.51 4.62 9.72
N GLY A 92 -2.66 5.89 9.36
CA GLY A 92 -3.51 6.84 10.07
C GLY A 92 -4.90 6.85 9.45
N ILE A 93 -5.93 6.53 10.22
CA ILE A 93 -7.33 6.58 9.81
C ILE A 93 -8.11 7.61 10.63
N ASP A 94 -9.06 8.29 9.99
CA ASP A 94 -10.04 9.11 10.70
C ASP A 94 -11.05 8.21 11.43
N ALA A 95 -11.18 8.38 12.74
CA ALA A 95 -12.11 7.61 13.58
C ALA A 95 -13.58 7.78 13.15
N ALA A 96 -13.95 8.94 12.60
CA ALA A 96 -15.34 9.23 12.22
C ALA A 96 -15.70 8.65 10.85
N THR A 97 -14.84 8.84 9.85
CA THR A 97 -15.12 8.46 8.46
C THR A 97 -14.51 7.12 8.06
N LEU A 98 -13.59 6.58 8.86
CA LEU A 98 -12.76 5.40 8.55
C LEU A 98 -11.91 5.56 7.28
N GLN A 99 -11.70 6.80 6.83
CA GLN A 99 -10.87 7.09 5.68
C GLN A 99 -9.41 7.09 6.07
N ILE A 100 -8.57 6.53 5.21
CA ILE A 100 -7.12 6.60 5.36
C ILE A 100 -6.68 8.04 5.10
N ARG A 101 -5.97 8.61 6.08
CA ARG A 101 -5.49 9.99 6.07
C ARG A 101 -3.99 10.10 5.87
N ALA A 102 -3.25 9.12 6.38
CA ALA A 102 -1.80 9.08 6.26
C ALA A 102 -1.34 7.62 6.16
N VAL A 103 -0.24 7.38 5.44
CA VAL A 103 0.38 6.06 5.32
C VAL A 103 1.89 6.20 5.31
N GLN A 104 2.59 5.33 6.04
CA GLN A 104 4.04 5.28 5.99
C GLN A 104 4.55 3.84 6.04
N LEU A 105 5.52 3.51 5.19
CA LEU A 105 6.16 2.20 5.16
C LEU A 105 7.58 2.31 5.71
N THR A 106 7.89 1.55 6.76
CA THR A 106 9.18 1.62 7.47
C THR A 106 9.80 0.23 7.65
N THR A 107 11.02 0.19 8.19
CA THR A 107 11.64 -1.03 8.68
C THR A 107 11.01 -1.49 10.00
N ASN A 108 11.05 -2.79 10.33
CA ASN A 108 10.28 -3.31 11.49
C ASN A 108 10.72 -2.81 12.86
N ASN A 109 11.88 -2.16 12.94
CA ASN A 109 12.42 -1.61 14.18
C ASN A 109 11.93 -0.19 14.47
N VAL A 110 10.98 0.32 13.68
CA VAL A 110 10.40 1.65 13.88
C VAL A 110 9.02 1.50 14.54
N SER A 111 8.80 2.20 15.66
CA SER A 111 7.52 2.21 16.37
C SER A 111 6.57 3.27 15.81
N ASP A 112 5.27 3.16 16.10
CA ASP A 112 4.26 4.13 15.65
C ASP A 112 4.57 5.56 16.14
N SER A 113 5.04 5.68 17.38
CA SER A 113 5.44 6.95 17.99
C SER A 113 6.59 7.64 17.25
N GLN A 114 7.52 6.87 16.67
CA GLN A 114 8.64 7.42 15.90
C GLN A 114 8.20 7.93 14.52
N VAL A 115 7.13 7.37 13.96
CA VAL A 115 6.62 7.71 12.62
C VAL A 115 5.52 8.77 12.68
N LEU A 116 5.03 9.09 13.88
CA LEU A 116 3.90 9.99 14.05
C LEU A 116 4.10 11.35 13.36
N GLY A 117 5.30 11.94 13.44
CA GLY A 117 5.61 13.19 12.73
C GLY A 117 5.41 13.07 11.21
N ASP A 118 6.00 12.05 10.59
CA ASP A 118 5.86 11.78 9.15
C ASP A 118 4.41 11.53 8.71
N LEU A 119 3.56 11.00 9.61
CA LEU A 119 2.14 10.80 9.34
C LEU A 119 1.37 12.12 9.44
N LEU A 120 1.68 12.96 10.43
CA LEU A 120 1.02 14.25 10.61
C LEU A 120 1.36 15.23 9.48
N ASP A 121 2.58 15.17 8.93
CA ASP A 121 3.01 15.98 7.78
C ASP A 121 2.21 15.70 6.49
N GLN A 122 1.51 14.56 6.42
CA GLN A 122 0.61 14.22 5.31
C GLN A 122 -0.78 14.84 5.47
N ILE A 123 -1.14 15.33 6.66
CA ILE A 123 -2.43 15.96 6.92
C ILE A 123 -2.36 17.43 6.45
N PRO A 124 -3.36 17.92 5.69
CA PRO A 124 -3.38 19.32 5.29
C PRO A 124 -3.35 20.27 6.47
N SER A 125 -2.57 21.33 6.38
CA SER A 125 -2.41 22.31 7.47
C SER A 125 -3.68 23.09 7.80
N ASP A 126 -4.68 23.09 6.91
CA ASP A 126 -6.00 23.68 7.11
C ASP A 126 -7.00 22.72 7.78
N GLU A 127 -6.59 21.50 8.11
CA GLU A 127 -7.37 20.56 8.91
C GLU A 127 -6.92 20.57 10.36
N ARG A 128 -7.86 20.91 11.25
CA ARG A 128 -7.64 20.86 12.69
C ARG A 128 -7.61 19.41 13.16
N ILE A 129 -6.54 19.01 13.84
CA ILE A 129 -6.42 17.71 14.51
C ILE A 129 -6.80 17.89 15.97
N ASP A 130 -7.85 17.18 16.41
CA ASP A 130 -8.36 17.28 17.78
C ASP A 130 -7.75 16.24 18.71
N SER A 131 -7.47 15.04 18.20
CA SER A 131 -6.79 14.00 18.97
C SER A 131 -6.07 13.02 18.06
N VAL A 132 -5.00 12.43 18.60
CA VAL A 132 -4.30 11.31 17.98
C VAL A 132 -4.25 10.18 19.00
N TYR A 133 -4.64 8.99 18.57
CA TYR A 133 -4.52 7.76 19.34
C TYR A 133 -3.54 6.84 18.64
N THR A 134 -2.51 6.41 19.37
CA THR A 134 -1.53 5.43 18.92
C THR A 134 -1.50 4.28 19.92
N ASP A 135 -1.20 3.07 19.48
CA ASP A 135 -0.92 2.01 20.44
C ASP A 135 0.38 2.32 21.19
N MET A 136 0.43 2.02 22.49
CA MET A 136 1.68 2.08 23.25
C MET A 136 2.35 0.72 23.13
N GLU A 137 3.32 0.58 22.24
CA GLU A 137 4.27 -0.54 22.29
C GLU A 137 5.11 -0.39 23.58
N ILE A 138 4.75 -1.14 24.64
CA ILE A 138 5.50 -1.25 25.91
C ILE A 138 6.70 -2.19 25.74
#